data_AF-O14717-F1
#
_entry.id   AF-O14717-F1
#
_cell.length_a   1.000
_cell.length_b   1.000
_cell.length_c   1.000
_cell.angle_alpha   90.00
_cell.angle_beta   90.00
_cell.angle_gamma   90.00
#
_symmetry.space_group_name_H-M   'P 1'
#
loop_
_entity.id
_entity.type
_entity.pdbx_description
1 polymer ?
#
loop_
_entity_poly.entity_id
_entity_poly.type
_entity_poly.pdbx_seq_one_letter_code
_entity_poly.pdbx_strand_id
1 'polypeptide(L)'
;MEPLRVLELYSGVGGMHHALRESCIPAQVVAAIDVNTVANEVYKYNFPHTQLLAKTIEGITLEEFDRLSFDMILMSPPCQPFTRIGRQGDMTDSRTNSFLHILDILPRLQKLPKYILLENVKGFEVSSTRDLLIQTIENCGFQYQEFLLSPTSLGIPNSRLRYFLIAKLQSEPLPFQAPGQVLMEFPKIESVHPQKYAMDVENKIQEKNVEPNISFDGSIQCSGKDAILFKLETAEEIHRKNQQDSDLSVKMLKDFLEDDTDVNQYLLPPKSLLRYALLLDIVQPTCRRSVCFTKGYGSYIEGTGSVLQTAEDVQVENIYKSLTNLSQEEQITKLLILKLRYFTPKEIANLLGFPPEFGFPEKITVKQRYRLLGNSLNVHVVAKLIKILYE
;
A
#
# COMPACT_ATOMS: atom_id res chain seq x y z
N MET A 1 7.30 22.79 21.99
CA MET A 1 8.24 21.72 21.58
C MET A 1 8.64 22.03 20.16
N GLU A 2 9.92 22.03 19.82
CA GLU A 2 10.35 22.19 18.42
C GLU A 2 9.79 21.03 17.57
N PRO A 3 9.43 21.26 16.30
CA PRO A 3 8.94 20.19 15.44
C PRO A 3 10.04 19.15 15.20
N LEU A 4 9.69 17.86 15.25
CA LEU A 4 10.60 16.77 14.91
C LEU A 4 11.16 16.97 13.50
N ARG A 5 12.46 16.76 13.36
CA ARG A 5 13.15 16.84 12.08
C ARG A 5 13.11 15.46 11.40
N VAL A 6 12.47 15.37 10.24
CA VAL A 6 12.24 14.10 9.54
C VAL A 6 13.15 13.96 8.33
N LEU A 7 13.86 12.84 8.24
CA LEU A 7 14.59 12.41 7.06
C LEU A 7 13.74 11.41 6.28
N GLU A 8 13.38 11.75 5.05
CA GLU A 8 12.60 10.87 4.15
C GLU A 8 13.54 10.24 3.12
N LEU A 9 13.83 8.94 3.30
CA LEU A 9 14.68 8.17 2.40
C LEU A 9 13.82 7.40 1.39
N TYR A 10 14.30 7.30 0.15
CA TYR A 10 13.55 6.70 -0.96
C TYR A 10 12.21 7.43 -1.17
N SER A 11 12.25 8.77 -1.18
CA SER A 11 11.06 9.62 -1.04
C SER A 11 10.04 9.44 -2.17
N GLY A 12 10.45 9.02 -3.36
CA GLY A 12 9.56 8.82 -4.50
C GLY A 12 8.73 10.07 -4.81
N VAL A 13 7.40 9.93 -4.80
CA VAL A 13 6.45 11.04 -4.99
C VAL A 13 6.03 11.73 -3.69
N GLY A 14 6.64 11.36 -2.57
CA GLY A 14 6.41 11.96 -1.24
C GLY A 14 5.26 11.31 -0.46
N GLY A 15 5.07 10.01 -0.61
CA GLY A 15 4.03 9.28 0.13
C GLY A 15 4.23 9.35 1.65
N MET A 16 5.49 9.22 2.12
CA MET A 16 5.81 9.36 3.55
C MET A 16 5.58 10.80 4.02
N HIS A 17 5.94 11.80 3.21
CA HIS A 17 5.66 13.20 3.55
C HIS A 17 4.16 13.51 3.62
N HIS A 18 3.35 13.03 2.67
CA HIS A 18 1.89 13.17 2.78
C HIS A 18 1.34 12.50 4.03
N ALA A 19 1.85 11.31 4.39
CA ALA A 19 1.43 10.60 5.60
C ALA A 19 1.84 11.34 6.88
N LEU A 20 3.02 11.95 6.89
CA LEU A 20 3.48 12.81 7.98
C LEU A 20 2.52 13.99 8.19
N ARG A 21 2.12 14.67 7.11
CA ARG A 21 1.15 15.77 7.19
C ARG A 21 -0.23 15.30 7.70
N GLU A 22 -0.72 14.17 7.21
CA GLU A 22 -2.00 13.59 7.63
C GLU A 22 -2.00 13.14 9.11
N SER A 23 -0.85 12.68 9.62
CA SER A 23 -0.72 12.23 11.01
C SER A 23 -0.91 13.35 12.04
N CYS A 24 -0.79 14.63 11.63
CA CYS A 24 -0.88 15.82 12.48
C CYS A 24 0.12 15.90 13.64
N ILE A 25 1.20 15.10 13.63
CA ILE A 25 2.27 15.23 14.62
C ILE A 25 3.11 16.50 14.37
N PRO A 26 3.71 17.12 15.40
CA PRO A 26 4.56 18.30 15.21
C PRO A 26 5.91 17.90 14.59
N ALA A 27 5.96 17.78 13.26
CA ALA A 27 7.14 17.33 12.52
C ALA A 27 7.26 18.00 11.14
N GLN A 28 8.47 18.06 10.60
CA GLN A 28 8.76 18.60 9.27
C GLN A 28 9.86 17.80 8.56
N VAL A 29 9.73 17.60 7.25
CA VAL A 29 10.77 16.95 6.44
C VAL A 29 11.93 17.91 6.22
N VAL A 30 13.11 17.57 6.74
CA VAL A 30 14.33 18.38 6.62
C VAL A 30 15.16 17.99 5.41
N ALA A 31 15.04 16.75 4.93
CA ALA A 31 15.56 16.31 3.65
C ALA A 31 14.75 15.13 3.13
N ALA A 32 14.44 15.16 1.85
CA ALA A 32 13.94 14.02 1.08
C ALA A 32 15.04 13.55 0.12
N ILE A 33 15.25 12.25 -0.02
CA ILE A 33 16.34 11.69 -0.83
C ILE A 33 15.79 10.62 -1.79
N ASP A 34 15.99 10.82 -3.09
CA ASP A 34 15.71 9.82 -4.13
C ASP A 34 16.57 10.09 -5.37
N VAL A 35 17.00 9.03 -6.05
CA VAL A 35 17.80 9.09 -7.29
C VAL A 35 16.93 9.27 -8.54
N ASN A 36 15.63 8.97 -8.46
CA ASN A 36 14.73 8.97 -9.59
C ASN A 36 14.31 10.40 -9.95
N THR A 37 14.89 10.94 -11.02
CA THR A 37 14.62 12.29 -11.49
C THR A 37 13.13 12.55 -11.78
N VAL A 38 12.41 11.56 -12.31
CA VAL A 38 10.96 11.68 -12.60
C VAL A 38 10.15 11.74 -11.31
N ALA A 39 10.51 10.95 -10.30
CA ALA A 39 9.89 11.01 -8.98
C ALA A 39 10.16 12.35 -8.30
N ASN A 40 11.42 12.81 -8.36
CA ASN A 40 11.87 14.09 -7.81
C ASN A 40 11.13 15.30 -8.40
N GLU A 41 10.82 15.27 -9.70
CA GLU A 41 10.01 16.32 -10.33
C GLU A 41 8.58 16.39 -9.76
N VAL A 42 7.95 15.23 -9.51
CA VAL A 42 6.63 15.15 -8.89
C VAL A 42 6.68 15.54 -7.42
N TYR A 43 7.71 15.09 -6.69
CA TYR A 43 7.93 15.47 -5.30
C TYR A 43 8.04 16.99 -5.17
N LYS A 44 8.94 17.62 -5.95
CA LYS A 44 9.17 19.08 -5.91
C LYS A 44 7.94 19.89 -6.33
N TYR A 45 7.11 19.34 -7.23
CA TYR A 45 5.86 19.96 -7.63
C TYR A 45 4.87 20.06 -6.46
N ASN A 46 4.73 19.00 -5.66
CA ASN A 46 3.82 18.96 -4.51
C ASN A 46 4.44 19.57 -3.23
N PHE A 47 5.77 19.58 -3.11
CA PHE A 47 6.52 20.08 -1.95
C PHE A 47 7.64 21.04 -2.34
N PRO A 48 7.32 22.23 -2.89
CA PRO A 48 8.31 23.16 -3.45
C PRO A 48 9.30 23.73 -2.41
N HIS A 49 8.94 23.68 -1.12
CA HIS A 49 9.73 24.26 -0.03
C HIS A 49 10.55 23.23 0.77
N THR A 50 10.48 21.95 0.39
CA THR A 50 11.24 20.89 1.07
C THR A 50 12.58 20.65 0.37
N GLN A 51 13.65 20.52 1.16
CA GLN A 51 14.97 20.18 0.61
C GLN A 51 14.93 18.77 0.01
N LEU A 52 15.18 18.68 -1.30
CA LEU A 52 15.24 17.43 -2.05
C LEU A 52 16.66 17.19 -2.54
N LEU A 53 17.25 16.07 -2.13
CA LEU A 53 18.60 15.65 -2.49
C LEU A 53 18.51 14.57 -3.57
N ALA A 54 18.78 14.96 -4.82
CA ALA A 54 18.87 14.04 -5.95
C ALA A 54 20.22 13.29 -5.96
N LYS A 55 20.46 12.47 -4.93
CA LYS A 55 21.71 11.73 -4.68
C LYS A 55 21.42 10.26 -4.41
N THR A 56 22.41 9.41 -4.66
CA THR A 56 22.42 8.05 -4.11
C THR A 56 22.53 8.13 -2.59
N ILE A 57 21.84 7.25 -1.87
CA ILE A 57 21.90 7.23 -0.40
C ILE A 57 23.30 6.84 0.08
N GLU A 58 23.96 5.95 -0.65
CA GLU A 58 25.36 5.55 -0.48
C GLU A 58 26.34 6.70 -0.67
N GLY A 59 25.93 7.74 -1.42
CA GLY A 59 26.73 8.93 -1.67
C GLY A 59 26.61 10.00 -0.60
N ILE A 60 25.75 9.80 0.42
CA ILE A 60 25.61 10.71 1.55
C ILE A 60 26.59 10.31 2.64
N THR A 61 27.46 11.24 3.04
CA THR A 61 28.46 10.97 4.08
C THR A 61 27.85 11.00 5.48
N LEU A 62 28.56 10.45 6.47
CA LEU A 62 28.14 10.52 7.87
C LEU A 62 27.97 11.99 8.32
N GLU A 63 28.88 12.87 7.92
CA GLU A 63 28.83 14.29 8.27
C GLU A 63 27.65 15.02 7.61
N GLU A 64 27.21 14.57 6.44
CA GLU A 64 25.99 15.07 5.80
C GLU A 64 24.74 14.63 6.58
N PHE A 65 24.68 13.37 7.03
CA PHE A 65 23.60 12.89 7.89
C PHE A 65 23.55 13.61 9.25
N ASP A 66 24.70 13.74 9.93
CA ASP A 66 24.77 14.42 11.23
C ASP A 66 24.32 15.89 11.14
N ARG A 67 24.66 16.59 10.05
CA ARG A 67 24.24 17.97 9.81
C ARG A 67 22.73 18.13 9.67
N LEU A 68 22.04 17.11 9.16
CA LEU A 68 20.58 17.15 9.06
C LEU A 68 19.91 17.07 10.43
N SER A 69 20.58 16.48 11.44
CA SER A 69 20.12 16.40 12.84
C SER A 69 18.65 15.94 12.92
N PHE A 70 18.32 14.86 12.23
CA PHE A 70 16.95 14.32 12.20
C PHE A 70 16.62 13.54 13.48
N ASP A 71 15.34 13.55 13.86
CA ASP A 71 14.78 12.82 15.00
C ASP A 71 13.94 11.62 14.54
N MET A 72 13.58 11.58 13.25
CA MET A 72 12.76 10.53 12.66
C MET A 72 13.28 10.16 11.27
N ILE A 73 13.36 8.86 10.97
CA ILE A 73 13.58 8.33 9.62
C ILE A 73 12.27 7.73 9.12
N LEU A 74 11.82 8.15 7.94
CA LEU A 74 10.75 7.49 7.18
C LEU A 74 11.37 6.92 5.91
N MET A 75 11.18 5.63 5.63
CA MET A 75 11.84 4.99 4.48
C MET A 75 11.04 3.86 3.82
N SER A 76 11.15 3.76 2.50
CA SER A 76 10.61 2.66 1.68
C SER A 76 11.71 2.08 0.77
N PRO A 77 12.70 1.35 1.33
CA PRO A 77 13.80 0.80 0.53
C PRO A 77 13.28 -0.15 -0.57
N PRO A 78 13.92 -0.16 -1.75
CA PRO A 78 13.44 -0.94 -2.89
C PRO A 78 13.49 -2.45 -2.63
N CYS A 79 12.41 -3.16 -2.98
CA CYS A 79 12.26 -4.59 -2.76
C CYS A 79 12.77 -5.46 -3.93
N GLN A 80 14.09 -5.59 -4.12
CA GLN A 80 14.65 -6.57 -5.07
C GLN A 80 15.99 -7.10 -4.54
N PRO A 81 16.20 -8.43 -4.34
CA PRO A 81 15.47 -9.57 -4.91
C PRO A 81 14.77 -10.47 -3.87
N PHE A 82 14.32 -9.93 -2.73
CA PHE A 82 13.84 -10.68 -1.53
C PHE A 82 12.74 -11.74 -1.75
N THR A 83 12.17 -11.85 -2.95
CA THR A 83 11.13 -12.83 -3.33
C THR A 83 11.67 -14.11 -3.98
N ARG A 84 12.99 -14.29 -4.15
CA ARG A 84 13.56 -15.56 -4.63
C ARG A 84 13.91 -16.50 -3.47
N ILE A 85 12.90 -17.24 -3.03
CA ILE A 85 13.05 -18.44 -2.19
C ILE A 85 14.19 -19.31 -2.77
N GLY A 86 15.30 -19.45 -2.04
CA GLY A 86 16.28 -20.53 -2.28
C GLY A 86 17.69 -20.16 -2.74
N ARG A 87 18.09 -18.89 -2.82
CA ARG A 87 19.52 -18.53 -2.95
C ARG A 87 19.86 -17.36 -2.04
N GLN A 88 20.89 -17.51 -1.21
CA GLN A 88 21.47 -16.50 -0.30
C GLN A 88 22.04 -15.24 -1.02
N GLY A 89 21.46 -14.82 -2.14
CA GLY A 89 21.91 -13.70 -2.95
C GLY A 89 21.44 -12.33 -2.46
N ASP A 90 20.63 -12.27 -1.39
CA ASP A 90 20.03 -11.04 -0.88
C ASP A 90 21.06 -9.96 -0.52
N MET A 91 22.27 -10.35 -0.10
CA MET A 91 23.34 -9.43 0.29
C MET A 91 24.24 -8.98 -0.88
N THR A 92 24.14 -9.65 -2.05
CA THR A 92 25.03 -9.38 -3.19
C THR A 92 24.41 -8.47 -4.25
N ASP A 93 23.14 -8.12 -4.09
CA ASP A 93 22.44 -7.28 -5.05
C ASP A 93 22.81 -5.81 -4.84
N SER A 94 23.29 -5.14 -5.87
CA SER A 94 23.66 -3.72 -5.76
C SER A 94 22.49 -2.84 -5.33
N ARG A 95 21.25 -3.29 -5.54
CA ARG A 95 20.04 -2.57 -5.12
C ARG A 95 19.82 -2.57 -3.60
N THR A 96 20.39 -3.53 -2.86
CA THR A 96 20.31 -3.55 -1.40
C THR A 96 21.38 -2.68 -0.74
N ASN A 97 22.42 -2.28 -1.47
CA ASN A 97 23.56 -1.52 -0.94
C ASN A 97 23.14 -0.23 -0.22
N SER A 98 22.22 0.55 -0.81
CA SER A 98 21.68 1.75 -0.16
C SER A 98 21.09 1.49 1.22
N PHE A 99 20.39 0.36 1.39
CA PHE A 99 19.79 0.01 2.68
C PHE A 99 20.84 -0.50 3.68
N LEU A 100 21.81 -1.29 3.21
CA LEU A 100 22.94 -1.72 4.05
C LEU A 100 23.78 -0.53 4.52
N HIS A 101 23.97 0.48 3.67
CA HIS A 101 24.63 1.73 4.03
C HIS A 101 23.90 2.48 5.15
N ILE A 102 22.57 2.51 5.12
CA ILE A 102 21.77 3.09 6.22
C ILE A 102 22.02 2.32 7.52
N LEU A 103 22.02 0.99 7.48
CA LEU A 103 22.25 0.15 8.66
C LEU A 103 23.69 0.28 9.21
N ASP A 104 24.67 0.54 8.35
CA ASP A 104 26.06 0.80 8.74
C ASP A 104 26.27 2.23 9.29
N ILE A 105 25.52 3.20 8.79
CA ILE A 105 25.56 4.60 9.26
C ILE A 105 24.85 4.77 10.61
N LEU A 106 23.71 4.08 10.82
CA LEU A 106 22.84 4.32 11.98
C LEU A 106 23.60 4.26 13.33
N PRO A 107 24.45 3.26 13.62
CA PRO A 107 25.21 3.21 14.88
C PRO A 107 26.33 4.27 15.00
N ARG A 108 26.68 4.94 13.90
CA ARG A 108 27.78 5.93 13.83
C ARG A 108 27.30 7.37 13.92
N LEU A 109 25.99 7.62 13.83
CA LEU A 109 25.40 8.96 13.95
C LEU A 109 25.74 9.59 15.30
N GLN A 110 26.07 10.89 15.28
CA GLN A 110 26.28 11.67 16.50
C GLN A 110 25.00 11.74 17.36
N LYS A 111 23.83 11.77 16.70
CA LYS A 111 22.50 11.71 17.32
C LYS A 111 21.69 10.62 16.65
N LEU A 112 21.38 9.55 17.39
CA LEU A 112 20.42 8.55 16.92
C LEU A 112 19.02 9.17 16.78
N PRO A 113 18.26 8.84 15.71
CA PRO A 113 16.87 9.27 15.60
C PRO A 113 16.07 8.64 16.74
N LYS A 114 15.05 9.33 17.22
CA LYS A 114 14.12 8.78 18.22
C LYS A 114 13.12 7.82 17.58
N TYR A 115 12.80 8.00 16.29
CA TYR A 115 11.76 7.24 15.61
C TYR A 115 12.26 6.72 14.25
N ILE A 116 11.88 5.50 13.89
CA ILE A 116 12.09 4.92 12.57
C ILE A 116 10.79 4.28 12.12
N LEU A 117 10.35 4.59 10.89
CA LEU A 117 9.28 3.87 10.22
C LEU A 117 9.80 3.39 8.87
N LEU A 118 9.69 2.09 8.62
CA LEU A 118 10.03 1.44 7.37
C LEU A 118 8.80 0.79 6.76
N GLU A 119 8.60 0.97 5.46
CA GLU A 119 7.67 0.18 4.64
C GLU A 119 8.46 -0.73 3.69
N ASN A 120 7.95 -1.93 3.48
CA ASN A 120 8.45 -2.87 2.49
C ASN A 120 7.33 -3.78 1.99
N VAL A 121 7.62 -4.69 1.07
CA VAL A 121 6.62 -5.66 0.59
C VAL A 121 6.43 -6.82 1.56
N LYS A 122 5.32 -7.53 1.42
CA LYS A 122 5.12 -8.86 2.01
C LYS A 122 6.23 -9.83 1.56
N GLY A 123 6.87 -10.50 2.51
CA GLY A 123 8.01 -11.39 2.33
C GLY A 123 9.31 -10.80 2.87
N PHE A 124 9.39 -9.48 3.10
CA PHE A 124 10.56 -8.87 3.74
C PHE A 124 10.76 -9.36 5.18
N GLU A 125 9.67 -9.67 5.90
CA GLU A 125 9.68 -10.13 7.30
C GLU A 125 10.41 -11.47 7.52
N VAL A 126 10.74 -12.21 6.46
CA VAL A 126 11.51 -13.46 6.49
C VAL A 126 12.84 -13.37 5.74
N SER A 127 13.26 -12.16 5.36
CA SER A 127 14.52 -11.93 4.62
C SER A 127 15.71 -11.76 5.57
N SER A 128 16.91 -12.13 5.12
CA SER A 128 18.14 -11.90 5.90
C SER A 128 18.41 -10.42 6.13
N THR A 129 17.94 -9.56 5.23
CA THR A 129 18.08 -8.10 5.34
C THR A 129 17.21 -7.53 6.46
N ARG A 130 16.05 -8.11 6.71
CA ARG A 130 15.22 -7.80 7.89
C ARG A 130 15.92 -8.21 9.19
N ASP A 131 16.56 -9.37 9.21
CA ASP A 131 17.30 -9.82 10.40
C ASP A 131 18.45 -8.88 10.74
N LEU A 132 19.19 -8.40 9.73
CA LEU A 132 20.23 -7.39 9.92
C LEU A 132 19.65 -6.06 10.41
N LEU A 133 18.51 -5.60 9.85
CA LEU A 133 17.83 -4.39 10.34
C LEU A 133 17.49 -4.51 11.83
N ILE A 134 16.87 -5.60 12.25
CA ILE A 134 16.46 -5.80 13.65
C ILE A 134 17.66 -5.87 14.56
N GLN A 135 18.69 -6.63 14.19
CA GLN A 135 19.93 -6.67 14.96
C GLN A 135 20.54 -5.28 15.13
N THR A 136 20.58 -4.46 14.07
CA THR A 136 21.10 -3.10 14.15
C THR A 136 20.27 -2.20 15.07
N ILE A 137 18.94 -2.18 14.94
CA ILE A 137 18.10 -1.30 15.78
C ILE A 137 18.05 -1.75 17.24
N GLU A 138 18.07 -3.07 17.51
CA GLU A 138 18.15 -3.59 18.89
C GLU A 138 19.49 -3.22 19.54
N ASN A 139 20.61 -3.34 18.81
CA ASN A 139 21.93 -2.91 19.29
C ASN A 139 22.01 -1.40 19.53
N CYS A 140 21.24 -0.60 18.80
CA CYS A 140 21.10 0.83 19.02
C CYS A 140 20.09 1.19 20.13
N GLY A 141 19.44 0.20 20.76
CA GLY A 141 18.52 0.40 21.89
C GLY A 141 17.09 0.76 21.51
N PHE A 142 16.66 0.51 20.28
CA PHE A 142 15.27 0.72 19.87
C PHE A 142 14.37 -0.44 20.31
N GLN A 143 13.14 -0.09 20.72
CA GLN A 143 12.02 -1.03 20.76
C GLN A 143 11.27 -0.95 19.45
N TYR A 144 10.77 -2.08 18.94
CA TYR A 144 10.11 -2.12 17.64
C TYR A 144 8.88 -3.02 17.61
N GLN A 145 8.03 -2.80 16.61
CA GLN A 145 6.94 -3.69 16.26
C GLN A 145 6.85 -3.82 14.73
N GLU A 146 6.65 -5.04 14.26
CA GLU A 146 6.44 -5.37 12.84
C GLU A 146 4.96 -5.59 12.54
N PHE A 147 4.55 -5.23 11.33
CA PHE A 147 3.18 -5.37 10.85
C PHE A 147 3.11 -5.86 9.41
N LEU A 148 1.98 -6.48 9.07
CA LEU A 148 1.55 -6.75 7.70
C LEU A 148 0.14 -6.20 7.51
N LEU A 149 0.04 -5.02 6.93
CA LEU A 149 -1.22 -4.26 6.86
C LEU A 149 -1.63 -4.01 5.42
N SER A 150 -2.94 -3.95 5.21
CA SER A 150 -3.56 -3.58 3.94
C SER A 150 -4.52 -2.41 4.17
N PRO A 151 -4.67 -1.47 3.20
CA PRO A 151 -5.61 -0.35 3.31
C PRO A 151 -7.06 -0.78 3.56
N THR A 152 -7.42 -2.01 3.19
CA THR A 152 -8.71 -2.63 3.50
C THR A 152 -9.05 -2.60 4.99
N SER A 153 -8.06 -2.74 5.90
CA SER A 153 -8.29 -2.63 7.35
C SER A 153 -8.64 -1.20 7.83
N LEU A 154 -8.49 -0.20 6.95
CA LEU A 154 -8.91 1.19 7.17
C LEU A 154 -10.14 1.57 6.34
N GLY A 155 -10.87 0.58 5.82
CA GLY A 155 -12.08 0.81 5.02
C GLY A 155 -11.80 1.34 3.60
N ILE A 156 -10.59 1.17 3.07
CA ILE A 156 -10.23 1.59 1.71
C ILE A 156 -10.37 0.39 0.76
N PRO A 157 -11.09 0.52 -0.37
CA PRO A 157 -11.37 -0.58 -1.30
C PRO A 157 -10.18 -0.93 -2.21
N ASN A 158 -8.98 -1.04 -1.65
CA ASN A 158 -7.77 -1.45 -2.37
C ASN A 158 -6.91 -2.40 -1.55
N SER A 159 -6.65 -3.58 -2.11
CA SER A 159 -5.70 -4.53 -1.52
C SER A 159 -4.27 -4.05 -1.77
N ARG A 160 -3.50 -3.79 -0.71
CA ARG A 160 -2.08 -3.43 -0.82
C ARG A 160 -1.32 -3.89 0.42
N LEU A 161 -1.27 -5.21 0.62
CA LEU A 161 -0.55 -5.79 1.76
C LEU A 161 0.93 -5.41 1.72
N ARG A 162 1.41 -4.79 2.80
CA ARG A 162 2.79 -4.31 2.96
C ARG A 162 3.31 -4.64 4.35
N TYR A 163 4.61 -4.90 4.40
CA TYR A 163 5.36 -4.97 5.63
C TYR A 163 5.60 -3.56 6.16
N PHE A 164 5.43 -3.39 7.46
CA PHE A 164 5.82 -2.18 8.15
C PHE A 164 6.64 -2.53 9.39
N LEU A 165 7.63 -1.72 9.70
CA LEU A 165 8.31 -1.73 10.98
C LEU A 165 8.28 -0.32 11.55
N ILE A 166 7.82 -0.19 12.79
CA ILE A 166 7.96 1.04 13.57
C ILE A 166 8.91 0.78 14.73
N ALA A 167 9.85 1.69 14.97
CA ALA A 167 10.81 1.58 16.05
C ALA A 167 11.00 2.90 16.79
N LYS A 168 11.05 2.85 18.11
CA LYS A 168 11.16 4.00 19.03
C LYS A 168 12.37 3.80 19.94
N LEU A 169 13.24 4.79 20.02
CA LEU A 169 14.40 4.78 20.91
C LEU A 169 13.91 5.05 22.34
N GLN A 170 13.74 3.99 23.12
CA GLN A 170 13.28 4.01 24.50
C GLN A 170 13.62 2.69 25.19
N SER A 171 13.69 2.70 26.53
CA SER A 171 13.98 1.49 27.31
C SER A 171 12.77 0.57 27.46
N GLU A 172 11.58 1.13 27.63
CA GLU A 172 10.35 0.36 27.83
C GLU A 172 9.77 -0.14 26.50
N PRO A 173 9.27 -1.39 26.42
CA PRO A 173 8.55 -1.89 25.25
C PRO A 173 7.39 -0.99 24.81
N LEU A 174 7.02 -1.06 23.53
CA LEU A 174 5.80 -0.38 23.05
C LEU A 174 4.57 -0.99 23.75
N PRO A 175 3.53 -0.21 24.13
CA PRO A 175 2.36 -0.74 24.84
C PRO A 175 1.61 -1.88 24.12
N PHE A 176 1.76 -1.94 22.80
CA PHE A 176 1.17 -2.93 21.91
C PHE A 176 2.20 -3.92 21.34
N GLN A 177 3.41 -3.97 21.92
CA GLN A 177 4.47 -4.85 21.45
C GLN A 177 4.07 -6.32 21.62
N ALA A 178 4.19 -7.09 20.55
CA ALA A 178 4.00 -8.52 20.48
C ALA A 178 5.34 -9.15 20.03
N PRO A 179 6.26 -9.44 20.99
CA PRO A 179 7.60 -9.91 20.67
C PRO A 179 7.60 -11.14 19.76
N GLY A 180 8.41 -11.09 18.69
CA GLY A 180 8.52 -12.18 17.71
C GLY A 180 7.28 -12.38 16.82
N GLN A 181 6.28 -11.51 16.89
CA GLN A 181 5.07 -11.59 16.09
C GLN A 181 4.95 -10.39 15.14
N VAL A 182 4.55 -10.68 13.90
CA VAL A 182 4.16 -9.66 12.92
C VAL A 182 2.66 -9.44 13.04
N LEU A 183 2.25 -8.25 13.47
CA LEU A 183 0.83 -7.93 13.67
C LEU A 183 0.11 -7.75 12.33
N MET A 184 -1.02 -8.43 12.16
CA MET A 184 -1.83 -8.38 10.93
C MET A 184 -2.89 -7.26 10.93
N GLU A 185 -3.05 -6.57 12.06
CA GLU A 185 -4.02 -5.51 12.28
C GLU A 185 -3.41 -4.35 13.06
N PHE A 186 -4.05 -3.18 13.00
CA PHE A 186 -3.64 -2.03 13.82
C PHE A 186 -3.90 -2.29 15.31
N PRO A 187 -3.00 -1.86 16.21
CA PRO A 187 -3.25 -1.90 17.65
C PRO A 187 -4.48 -1.07 18.03
N LYS A 188 -5.29 -1.61 18.95
CA LYS A 188 -6.35 -0.84 19.62
C LYS A 188 -5.68 0.04 20.68
N ILE A 189 -5.42 1.30 20.37
CA ILE A 189 -4.97 2.27 21.38
C ILE A 189 -6.21 2.75 22.13
N GLU A 190 -6.34 2.37 23.40
CA GLU A 190 -7.28 3.01 24.31
C GLU A 190 -6.82 4.46 24.51
N SER A 191 -7.47 5.41 23.86
CA SER A 191 -7.20 6.83 24.07
C SER A 191 -7.54 7.18 25.52
N VAL A 192 -6.52 7.38 26.36
CA VAL A 192 -6.69 7.88 27.73
C VAL A 192 -7.01 9.38 27.67
N HIS A 193 -8.28 9.70 27.44
CA HIS A 193 -8.87 10.99 27.79
C HIS A 193 -10.11 10.74 28.66
N PRO A 194 -9.99 10.84 29.99
CA PRO A 194 -11.14 10.82 30.86
C PRO A 194 -11.65 12.25 31.05
N GLN A 195 -12.78 12.62 30.44
CA GLN A 195 -13.57 13.78 30.89
C GLN A 195 -15.07 13.56 30.63
N LYS A 196 -15.76 13.43 31.78
CA LYS A 196 -17.18 13.55 32.14
C LYS A 196 -18.11 14.30 31.16
N TYR A 197 -19.43 14.04 31.33
CA TYR A 197 -20.64 14.44 30.59
C TYR A 197 -21.02 13.43 29.49
N ALA A 198 -22.18 12.75 29.46
CA ALA A 198 -23.47 12.83 30.15
C ALA A 198 -24.00 11.38 30.37
N MET A 199 -24.50 11.01 31.55
CA MET A 199 -25.91 11.05 31.99
C MET A 199 -26.95 10.57 30.95
N ASP A 200 -27.50 9.40 31.26
CA ASP A 200 -28.88 8.92 31.09
C ASP A 200 -29.46 8.72 29.68
N VAL A 201 -29.36 7.49 29.16
CA VAL A 201 -30.51 6.80 28.55
C VAL A 201 -30.37 5.29 28.79
N GLU A 202 -30.92 4.79 29.91
CA GLU A 202 -31.38 3.40 30.01
C GLU A 202 -32.68 3.27 29.23
N ASN A 203 -32.77 2.35 28.26
CA ASN A 203 -33.91 1.45 28.09
C ASN A 203 -33.72 0.44 26.94
N LYS A 204 -33.65 -0.83 27.33
CA LYS A 204 -34.31 -2.00 26.72
C LYS A 204 -34.01 -2.32 25.25
N ILE A 205 -33.11 -3.28 25.02
CA ILE A 205 -33.36 -4.40 24.11
C ILE A 205 -32.84 -5.69 24.76
N GLN A 206 -33.76 -6.49 25.29
CA GLN A 206 -33.58 -7.93 25.47
C GLN A 206 -33.94 -8.58 24.13
N GLU A 207 -33.08 -9.46 23.61
CA GLU A 207 -33.43 -10.87 23.33
C GLU A 207 -32.44 -11.56 22.37
N LYS A 208 -32.08 -12.77 22.79
CA LYS A 208 -31.69 -13.97 22.02
C LYS A 208 -30.25 -14.11 21.55
N ASN A 209 -29.50 -14.77 22.44
CA ASN A 209 -28.36 -15.65 22.15
C ASN A 209 -28.69 -16.67 21.06
N VAL A 210 -27.81 -16.77 20.05
CA VAL A 210 -27.57 -17.98 19.27
C VAL A 210 -26.07 -18.04 19.00
N GLU A 211 -25.36 -18.93 19.69
CA GLU A 211 -24.00 -19.35 19.32
C GLU A 211 -24.06 -20.30 18.11
N PRO A 212 -23.10 -20.22 17.19
CA PRO A 212 -22.67 -21.38 16.45
C PRO A 212 -21.23 -21.73 16.84
N ASN A 213 -21.10 -22.81 17.63
CA ASN A 213 -19.87 -23.58 17.71
C ASN A 213 -19.53 -24.12 16.31
N ILE A 214 -18.37 -23.74 15.75
CA ILE A 214 -17.74 -24.51 14.69
C ILE A 214 -16.27 -24.69 15.05
N SER A 215 -15.96 -25.93 15.44
CA SER A 215 -14.64 -26.49 15.60
C SER A 215 -13.87 -26.44 14.28
N PHE A 216 -12.70 -25.82 14.29
CA PHE A 216 -11.68 -26.03 13.27
C PHE A 216 -11.02 -27.38 13.54
N ASP A 217 -11.28 -28.36 12.69
CA ASP A 217 -10.46 -29.56 12.60
C ASP A 217 -9.70 -29.57 11.27
N GLY A 218 -8.44 -29.97 11.36
CA GLY A 218 -7.47 -29.92 10.29
C GLY A 218 -7.68 -31.01 9.24
N SER A 219 -6.91 -30.89 8.16
CA SER A 219 -6.82 -31.78 6.99
C SER A 219 -7.87 -31.56 5.90
N ILE A 220 -7.59 -30.63 4.99
CA ILE A 220 -8.07 -30.75 3.61
C ILE A 220 -6.85 -30.94 2.72
N GLN A 221 -6.72 -32.17 2.23
CA GLN A 221 -5.85 -32.52 1.12
C GLN A 221 -6.34 -31.79 -0.13
N CYS A 222 -5.53 -30.90 -0.69
CA CYS A 222 -5.80 -30.31 -2.00
C CYS A 222 -5.64 -31.36 -3.10
N SER A 223 -6.74 -32.00 -3.48
CA SER A 223 -6.90 -32.69 -4.76
C SER A 223 -8.29 -32.40 -5.31
N GLY A 224 -8.45 -31.29 -6.03
CA GLY A 224 -9.75 -30.92 -6.61
C GLY A 224 -9.54 -30.07 -7.85
N LYS A 225 -9.97 -30.57 -9.01
CA LYS A 225 -10.20 -29.72 -10.17
C LYS A 225 -11.40 -28.82 -9.85
N ASP A 226 -11.14 -27.64 -9.30
CA ASP A 226 -12.22 -26.69 -9.03
C ASP A 226 -12.91 -26.32 -10.35
N ALA A 227 -14.24 -26.34 -10.32
CA ALA A 227 -15.04 -25.99 -11.48
C ALA A 227 -14.82 -24.51 -11.83
N ILE A 228 -14.18 -24.26 -12.97
CA ILE A 228 -14.05 -22.93 -13.56
C ILE A 228 -15.46 -22.44 -13.91
N LEU A 229 -15.91 -21.34 -13.30
CA LEU A 229 -17.28 -20.85 -13.47
C LEU A 229 -17.41 -19.99 -14.73
N PHE A 230 -16.62 -18.92 -14.80
CA PHE A 230 -16.38 -18.12 -16.00
C PHE A 230 -15.04 -17.40 -15.82
N LYS A 231 -14.40 -17.00 -16.92
CA LYS A 231 -13.16 -16.18 -16.86
C LYS A 231 -12.04 -16.81 -16.01
N LEU A 232 -11.88 -18.14 -16.07
CA LEU A 232 -10.89 -18.90 -15.29
C LEU A 232 -10.99 -18.72 -13.75
N GLU A 233 -12.04 -18.07 -13.23
CA GLU A 233 -12.20 -17.86 -11.79
C GLU A 233 -12.68 -19.14 -11.12
N THR A 234 -12.05 -19.49 -10.01
CA THR A 234 -12.47 -20.60 -9.16
C THR A 234 -13.65 -20.21 -8.26
N ALA A 235 -14.40 -21.20 -7.78
CA ALA A 235 -15.47 -20.96 -6.81
C ALA A 235 -14.96 -20.26 -5.54
N GLU A 236 -13.75 -20.61 -5.09
CA GLU A 236 -13.09 -19.96 -3.94
C GLU A 236 -12.78 -18.49 -4.20
N GLU A 237 -12.28 -18.15 -5.39
CA GLU A 237 -11.99 -16.77 -5.77
C GLU A 237 -13.25 -15.91 -5.83
N ILE A 238 -14.33 -16.42 -6.42
CA ILE A 238 -15.62 -15.73 -6.47
C ILE A 238 -16.19 -15.55 -5.06
N HIS A 239 -16.14 -16.59 -4.23
CA HIS A 239 -16.60 -16.50 -2.85
C HIS A 239 -15.82 -15.42 -2.07
N ARG A 240 -14.50 -15.39 -2.21
CA ARG A 240 -13.63 -14.38 -1.60
C ARG A 240 -13.95 -12.96 -2.09
N LYS A 241 -14.18 -12.78 -3.41
CA LYS A 241 -14.59 -11.48 -3.97
C LYS A 241 -15.91 -11.00 -3.38
N ASN A 242 -16.90 -11.89 -3.33
CA ASN A 242 -18.22 -11.60 -2.78
C ASN A 242 -18.15 -11.24 -1.28
N GLN A 243 -17.32 -11.94 -0.49
CA GLN A 243 -17.09 -11.58 0.91
C GLN A 243 -16.50 -10.16 1.04
N GLN A 244 -15.48 -9.83 0.24
CA GLN A 244 -14.87 -8.50 0.26
C GLN A 244 -15.86 -7.39 -0.16
N ASP A 245 -16.67 -7.64 -1.20
CA ASP A 245 -17.68 -6.69 -1.66
C ASP A 245 -18.88 -6.56 -0.69
N SER A 246 -19.07 -7.53 0.20
CA SER A 246 -20.11 -7.51 1.24
C SER A 246 -19.67 -6.83 2.54
N ASP A 247 -18.40 -6.48 2.68
CA ASP A 247 -17.88 -5.79 3.87
C ASP A 247 -18.29 -4.31 3.87
N LEU A 248 -19.33 -3.99 4.64
CA LEU A 248 -19.89 -2.64 4.73
C LEU A 248 -18.95 -1.64 5.43
N SER A 249 -17.91 -2.10 6.13
CA SER A 249 -16.91 -1.22 6.73
C SER A 249 -15.95 -0.60 5.69
N VAL A 250 -15.90 -1.18 4.49
CA VAL A 250 -15.08 -0.71 3.38
C VAL A 250 -15.89 0.19 2.46
N LYS A 251 -15.36 1.36 2.11
CA LYS A 251 -16.00 2.31 1.19
C LYS A 251 -16.16 1.72 -0.22
N MET A 252 -17.04 2.30 -1.03
CA MET A 252 -17.21 1.86 -2.42
C MET A 252 -16.17 2.51 -3.33
N LEU A 253 -15.80 1.86 -4.42
CA LEU A 253 -14.86 2.41 -5.41
C LEU A 253 -15.33 3.75 -5.99
N LYS A 254 -16.64 3.93 -6.17
CA LYS A 254 -17.24 5.20 -6.65
C LYS A 254 -16.84 6.42 -5.83
N ASP A 255 -16.53 6.24 -4.54
CA ASP A 255 -16.13 7.33 -3.65
C ASP A 255 -14.71 7.86 -3.96
N PHE A 256 -14.00 7.22 -4.90
CA PHE A 256 -12.63 7.53 -5.30
C PHE A 256 -12.49 7.80 -6.82
N LEU A 257 -13.59 7.71 -7.58
CA LEU A 257 -13.60 7.96 -9.02
C LEU A 257 -13.68 9.48 -9.31
N GLU A 258 -13.12 9.90 -10.44
CA GLU A 258 -13.19 11.30 -10.88
C GLU A 258 -14.36 11.49 -11.86
N ASP A 259 -15.25 12.45 -11.56
CA ASP A 259 -16.45 12.74 -12.36
C ASP A 259 -16.11 13.25 -13.78
N ASP A 260 -14.98 13.93 -13.97
CA ASP A 260 -14.55 14.58 -15.21
C ASP A 260 -13.58 13.74 -16.06
N THR A 261 -13.50 12.43 -15.79
CA THR A 261 -12.63 11.51 -16.54
C THR A 261 -13.02 11.44 -18.01
N ASP A 262 -12.08 11.70 -18.93
CA ASP A 262 -12.21 11.29 -20.34
C ASP A 262 -12.15 9.77 -20.45
N VAL A 263 -13.30 9.12 -20.30
CA VAL A 263 -13.46 7.66 -20.31
C VAL A 263 -12.78 7.03 -21.54
N ASN A 264 -12.88 7.68 -22.71
CA ASN A 264 -12.37 7.12 -23.96
C ASN A 264 -10.84 6.98 -23.94
N GLN A 265 -10.13 7.90 -23.28
CA GLN A 265 -8.69 7.86 -23.15
C GLN A 265 -8.20 6.61 -22.38
N TYR A 266 -9.01 6.11 -21.46
CA TYR A 266 -8.63 5.02 -20.56
C TYR A 266 -9.25 3.67 -20.90
N LEU A 267 -10.10 3.58 -21.94
CA LEU A 267 -10.65 2.31 -22.40
C LEU A 267 -9.55 1.31 -22.76
N LEU A 268 -9.76 0.04 -22.39
CA LEU A 268 -8.85 -1.03 -22.76
C LEU A 268 -8.88 -1.23 -24.29
N PRO A 269 -7.71 -1.32 -24.96
CA PRO A 269 -7.69 -1.48 -26.41
C PRO A 269 -8.23 -2.86 -26.82
N PRO A 270 -8.93 -2.99 -27.96
CA PRO A 270 -9.56 -4.24 -28.39
C PRO A 270 -8.66 -5.47 -28.38
N LYS A 271 -7.39 -5.32 -28.81
CA LYS A 271 -6.41 -6.40 -28.81
C LYS A 271 -6.08 -6.89 -27.40
N SER A 272 -6.02 -5.99 -26.41
CA SER A 272 -5.78 -6.37 -25.02
C SER A 272 -7.01 -7.02 -24.40
N LEU A 273 -8.22 -6.53 -24.71
CA LEU A 273 -9.46 -7.17 -24.28
C LEU A 273 -9.50 -8.64 -24.73
N LEU A 274 -9.29 -8.91 -26.03
CA LEU A 274 -9.32 -10.28 -26.55
C LEU A 274 -8.24 -11.17 -25.90
N ARG A 275 -7.00 -10.67 -25.81
CA ARG A 275 -5.86 -11.46 -25.32
C ARG A 275 -5.95 -11.78 -23.83
N TYR A 276 -6.48 -10.86 -23.03
CA TYR A 276 -6.42 -10.95 -21.56
C TYR A 276 -7.79 -11.03 -20.90
N ALA A 277 -8.89 -11.17 -21.66
CA ALA A 277 -10.27 -11.23 -21.11
C ALA A 277 -10.36 -12.17 -19.90
N LEU A 278 -9.84 -13.40 -20.04
CA LEU A 278 -9.89 -14.42 -19.00
C LEU A 278 -9.01 -14.13 -17.78
N LEU A 279 -8.16 -13.10 -17.81
CA LEU A 279 -7.15 -12.79 -16.79
C LEU A 279 -7.37 -11.43 -16.11
N LEU A 280 -8.31 -10.62 -16.60
CA LEU A 280 -8.60 -9.32 -16.00
C LEU A 280 -9.13 -9.48 -14.57
N ASP A 281 -9.00 -8.48 -13.70
CA ASP A 281 -9.85 -8.38 -12.51
C ASP A 281 -10.81 -7.22 -12.76
N ILE A 282 -12.10 -7.51 -12.95
CA ILE A 282 -13.10 -6.52 -13.35
C ILE A 282 -13.88 -6.12 -12.11
N VAL A 283 -13.99 -4.82 -11.86
CA VAL A 283 -14.75 -4.25 -10.74
C VAL A 283 -15.76 -3.22 -11.26
N GLN A 284 -16.87 -3.03 -10.54
CA GLN A 284 -17.85 -1.97 -10.79
C GLN A 284 -17.68 -0.83 -9.77
N PRO A 285 -18.22 0.38 -10.02
CA PRO A 285 -18.17 1.49 -9.05
C PRO A 285 -18.74 1.15 -7.66
N THR A 286 -19.66 0.20 -7.57
CA THR A 286 -20.27 -0.26 -6.31
C THR A 286 -19.44 -1.31 -5.57
N CYS A 287 -18.40 -1.88 -6.18
CA CYS A 287 -17.52 -2.82 -5.51
C CYS A 287 -16.77 -2.13 -4.35
N ARG A 288 -16.43 -2.91 -3.33
CA ARG A 288 -15.68 -2.52 -2.13
C ARG A 288 -14.28 -3.16 -2.11
N ARG A 289 -13.78 -3.57 -3.28
CA ARG A 289 -12.44 -4.11 -3.47
C ARG A 289 -11.84 -3.72 -4.81
N SER A 290 -10.52 -3.72 -4.83
CA SER A 290 -9.68 -3.76 -6.03
C SER A 290 -8.36 -4.46 -5.68
N VAL A 291 -7.69 -5.03 -6.67
CA VAL A 291 -6.37 -5.65 -6.47
C VAL A 291 -5.25 -4.60 -6.43
N CYS A 292 -4.08 -5.00 -5.94
CA CYS A 292 -2.93 -4.12 -5.78
C CYS A 292 -2.47 -3.52 -7.11
N PHE A 293 -2.43 -2.19 -7.19
CA PHE A 293 -1.84 -1.49 -8.34
C PHE A 293 -0.32 -1.56 -8.28
N THR A 294 0.29 -2.13 -9.31
CA THR A 294 1.75 -2.24 -9.45
C THR A 294 2.27 -1.22 -10.45
N LYS A 295 3.60 -1.03 -10.47
CA LYS A 295 4.27 -0.15 -11.44
C LYS A 295 4.04 -0.51 -12.91
N GLY A 296 3.51 -1.71 -13.19
CA GLY A 296 3.19 -2.19 -14.53
C GLY A 296 1.80 -1.81 -15.03
N TYR A 297 0.95 -1.22 -14.19
CA TYR A 297 -0.43 -0.90 -14.53
C TYR A 297 -0.52 0.05 -15.74
N GLY A 298 -1.49 -0.20 -16.63
CA GLY A 298 -1.62 0.49 -17.92
C GLY A 298 -0.57 0.10 -18.98
N SER A 299 0.44 -0.71 -18.64
CA SER A 299 1.42 -1.25 -19.61
C SER A 299 1.33 -2.76 -19.76
N TYR A 300 1.12 -3.49 -18.65
CA TYR A 300 0.84 -4.92 -18.61
C TYR A 300 -0.53 -5.13 -17.99
N ILE A 301 -1.27 -6.13 -18.47
CA ILE A 301 -2.65 -6.39 -18.03
C ILE A 301 -2.69 -7.31 -16.82
N GLU A 302 -2.02 -8.45 -16.91
CA GLU A 302 -2.09 -9.50 -15.90
C GLU A 302 -1.37 -9.09 -14.60
N GLY A 303 -2.06 -9.22 -13.47
CA GLY A 303 -1.49 -9.04 -12.14
C GLY A 303 -1.05 -7.61 -11.79
N THR A 304 -1.47 -6.59 -12.54
CA THR A 304 -1.02 -5.21 -12.32
C THR A 304 -2.02 -4.29 -11.63
N GLY A 305 -3.30 -4.66 -11.55
CA GLY A 305 -4.39 -3.85 -11.02
C GLY A 305 -5.75 -4.29 -11.56
N SER A 306 -6.84 -3.90 -10.91
CA SER A 306 -8.19 -4.12 -11.43
C SER A 306 -8.49 -3.16 -12.59
N VAL A 307 -9.48 -3.48 -13.42
CA VAL A 307 -10.05 -2.59 -14.44
C VAL A 307 -11.51 -2.29 -14.10
N LEU A 308 -11.95 -1.08 -14.38
CA LEU A 308 -13.30 -0.62 -14.06
C LEU A 308 -14.24 -0.86 -15.23
N GLN A 309 -15.37 -1.52 -14.96
CA GLN A 309 -16.51 -1.55 -15.88
C GLN A 309 -17.32 -0.26 -15.72
N THR A 310 -17.51 0.49 -16.81
CA THR A 310 -18.35 1.70 -16.80
C THR A 310 -19.70 1.54 -17.48
N ALA A 311 -19.93 0.44 -18.21
CA ALA A 311 -21.23 0.16 -18.78
C ALA A 311 -22.21 -0.27 -17.68
N GLU A 312 -23.30 0.49 -17.55
CA GLU A 312 -24.46 0.15 -16.72
C GLU A 312 -25.32 -0.93 -17.39
N ASP A 313 -26.15 -1.63 -16.62
CA ASP A 313 -27.10 -2.66 -17.08
C ASP A 313 -26.51 -3.86 -17.85
N VAL A 314 -25.19 -4.07 -17.77
CA VAL A 314 -24.51 -5.21 -18.39
C VAL A 314 -23.83 -6.06 -17.33
N GLN A 315 -24.19 -7.35 -17.29
CA GLN A 315 -23.54 -8.31 -16.40
C GLN A 315 -22.29 -8.91 -17.08
N VAL A 316 -21.15 -8.81 -16.39
CA VAL A 316 -19.88 -9.43 -16.84
C VAL A 316 -20.09 -10.91 -17.17
N GLU A 317 -20.73 -11.65 -16.26
CA GLU A 317 -20.98 -13.08 -16.43
C GLU A 317 -21.70 -13.41 -17.75
N ASN A 318 -22.73 -12.64 -18.12
CA ASN A 318 -23.49 -12.85 -19.36
C ASN A 318 -22.64 -12.59 -20.60
N ILE A 319 -21.80 -11.55 -20.58
CA ILE A 319 -20.86 -11.27 -21.67
C ILE A 319 -19.89 -12.43 -21.83
N TYR A 320 -19.25 -12.89 -20.75
CA TYR A 320 -18.27 -13.98 -20.81
C TYR A 320 -18.89 -15.32 -21.24
N LYS A 321 -20.10 -15.65 -20.77
CA LYS A 321 -20.86 -16.83 -21.25
C LYS A 321 -21.21 -16.74 -22.73
N SER A 322 -21.42 -15.53 -23.27
CA SER A 322 -21.74 -15.33 -24.68
C SER A 322 -20.53 -15.43 -25.62
N LEU A 323 -19.29 -15.46 -25.10
CA LEU A 323 -18.07 -15.52 -25.93
C LEU A 323 -17.87 -16.90 -26.58
N THR A 324 -18.50 -17.94 -26.04
CA THR A 324 -18.34 -19.32 -26.50
C THR A 324 -18.79 -19.44 -27.96
N ASN A 325 -17.95 -20.04 -28.80
CA ASN A 325 -18.20 -20.26 -30.24
C ASN A 325 -18.29 -18.99 -31.12
N LEU A 326 -17.95 -17.81 -30.61
CA LEU A 326 -17.84 -16.59 -31.42
C LEU A 326 -16.45 -16.47 -32.08
N SER A 327 -16.41 -15.85 -33.26
CA SER A 327 -15.16 -15.41 -33.89
C SER A 327 -14.45 -14.35 -33.04
N GLN A 328 -13.15 -14.13 -33.28
CA GLN A 328 -12.37 -13.13 -32.53
C GLN A 328 -12.95 -11.71 -32.63
N GLU A 329 -13.48 -11.34 -33.79
CA GLU A 329 -14.10 -10.02 -34.02
C GLU A 329 -15.43 -9.87 -33.26
N GLU A 330 -16.25 -10.92 -33.23
CA GLU A 330 -17.48 -10.97 -32.46
C GLU A 330 -17.20 -10.95 -30.95
N GLN A 331 -16.17 -11.67 -30.49
CA GLN A 331 -15.71 -11.65 -29.10
C GLN A 331 -15.28 -10.23 -28.68
N ILE A 332 -14.50 -9.55 -29.52
CA ILE A 332 -14.11 -8.14 -29.28
C ILE A 332 -15.36 -7.26 -29.17
N THR A 333 -16.30 -7.40 -30.11
CA THR A 333 -17.55 -6.63 -30.10
C THR A 333 -18.32 -6.84 -28.79
N LYS A 334 -18.43 -8.08 -28.31
CA LYS A 334 -19.06 -8.40 -27.03
C LYS A 334 -18.31 -7.81 -25.83
N LEU A 335 -16.97 -7.91 -25.82
CA LEU A 335 -16.15 -7.37 -24.73
C LEU A 335 -16.20 -5.84 -24.67
N LEU A 336 -16.32 -5.15 -25.81
CA LEU A 336 -16.44 -3.70 -25.87
C LEU A 336 -17.74 -3.17 -25.24
N ILE A 337 -18.79 -4.00 -25.17
CA ILE A 337 -20.05 -3.65 -24.48
C ILE A 337 -19.80 -3.33 -23.00
N LEU A 338 -18.84 -3.99 -22.36
CA LEU A 338 -18.52 -3.76 -20.95
C LEU A 338 -17.89 -2.38 -20.67
N LYS A 339 -17.41 -1.67 -21.70
CA LYS A 339 -16.72 -0.38 -21.56
C LYS A 339 -15.63 -0.42 -20.48
N LEU A 340 -14.80 -1.46 -20.51
CA LEU A 340 -13.72 -1.61 -19.52
C LEU A 340 -12.67 -0.52 -19.72
N ARG A 341 -12.34 0.19 -18.64
CA ARG A 341 -11.26 1.18 -18.61
C ARG A 341 -10.26 0.91 -17.49
N TYR A 342 -9.07 1.44 -17.65
CA TYR A 342 -8.15 1.58 -16.52
C TYR A 342 -8.67 2.64 -15.54
N PHE A 343 -8.33 2.47 -14.26
CA PHE A 343 -8.39 3.58 -13.31
C PHE A 343 -7.39 4.65 -13.73
N THR A 344 -7.77 5.92 -13.69
CA THR A 344 -6.84 7.01 -14.02
C THR A 344 -5.76 7.12 -12.95
N PRO A 345 -4.61 7.76 -13.24
CA PRO A 345 -3.61 8.02 -12.22
C PRO A 345 -4.16 8.80 -11.01
N LYS A 346 -5.13 9.69 -11.21
CA LYS A 346 -5.74 10.45 -10.11
C LYS A 346 -6.61 9.55 -9.22
N GLU A 347 -7.42 8.67 -9.81
CA GLU A 347 -8.22 7.70 -9.07
C GLU A 347 -7.35 6.72 -8.27
N ILE A 348 -6.21 6.28 -8.84
CA ILE A 348 -5.24 5.46 -8.09
C ILE A 348 -4.63 6.28 -6.94
N ALA A 349 -4.29 7.55 -7.15
CA ALA A 349 -3.79 8.41 -6.08
C ALA A 349 -4.82 8.58 -4.95
N ASN A 350 -6.10 8.75 -5.29
CA ASN A 350 -7.21 8.80 -4.34
C ASN A 350 -7.31 7.49 -3.53
N LEU A 351 -7.26 6.32 -4.19
CA LEU A 351 -7.24 5.01 -3.52
C LEU A 351 -6.00 4.78 -2.65
N LEU A 352 -4.88 5.43 -2.98
CA LEU A 352 -3.66 5.42 -2.16
C LEU A 352 -3.69 6.47 -1.03
N GLY A 353 -4.76 7.25 -0.89
CA GLY A 353 -4.93 8.24 0.18
C GLY A 353 -4.16 9.53 -0.02
N PHE A 354 -3.67 9.82 -1.23
CA PHE A 354 -3.09 11.13 -1.52
C PHE A 354 -4.16 12.22 -1.43
N PRO A 355 -3.81 13.43 -0.95
CA PRO A 355 -4.80 14.49 -0.74
C PRO A 355 -5.37 15.02 -2.07
N PRO A 356 -6.53 15.70 -2.05
CA PRO A 356 -7.17 16.22 -3.26
C PRO A 356 -6.25 17.09 -4.12
N GLU A 357 -5.38 17.90 -3.52
CA GLU A 357 -4.42 18.76 -4.22
C GLU A 357 -3.21 18.02 -4.82
N PHE A 358 -2.98 16.74 -4.49
CA PHE A 358 -1.87 15.98 -5.08
C PHE A 358 -2.05 15.85 -6.59
N GLY A 359 -0.98 16.18 -7.32
CA GLY A 359 -0.96 16.16 -8.77
C GLY A 359 0.42 15.88 -9.36
N PHE A 360 0.49 15.96 -10.69
CA PHE A 360 1.70 15.71 -11.47
C PHE A 360 1.98 16.93 -12.36
N PRO A 361 3.26 17.30 -12.58
CA PRO A 361 3.60 18.22 -13.66
C PRO A 361 3.07 17.72 -15.01
N GLU A 362 2.63 18.64 -15.87
CA GLU A 362 2.01 18.32 -17.16
C GLU A 362 2.89 17.41 -18.04
N LYS A 363 4.21 17.63 -18.01
CA LYS A 363 5.21 16.84 -18.76
C LYS A 363 5.30 15.36 -18.33
N ILE A 364 4.79 14.98 -17.16
CA ILE A 364 4.83 13.60 -16.70
C ILE A 364 3.75 12.79 -17.40
N THR A 365 4.18 11.86 -18.26
CA THR A 365 3.28 11.02 -19.05
C THR A 365 2.43 10.09 -18.18
N VAL A 366 1.24 9.69 -18.64
CA VAL A 366 0.34 8.75 -17.94
C VAL A 366 1.07 7.47 -17.51
N LYS A 367 1.92 6.92 -18.39
CA LYS A 367 2.74 5.73 -18.09
C LYS A 367 3.72 5.96 -16.93
N GLN A 368 4.35 7.13 -16.85
CA GLN A 368 5.22 7.48 -15.73
C GLN A 368 4.40 7.66 -14.44
N ARG A 369 3.21 8.28 -14.52
CA ARG A 369 2.32 8.43 -13.35
C ARG A 369 1.94 7.08 -12.74
N TYR A 370 1.51 6.11 -13.56
CA TYR A 370 1.24 4.75 -13.08
C TYR A 370 2.46 4.06 -12.47
N ARG A 371 3.62 4.19 -13.11
CA ARG A 371 4.86 3.61 -12.58
C ARG A 371 5.21 4.17 -11.20
N LEU A 372 5.07 5.49 -11.02
CA LEU A 372 5.34 6.17 -9.76
C LEU A 372 4.35 5.78 -8.66
N LEU A 373 3.04 5.82 -8.95
CA LEU A 373 1.99 5.43 -8.00
C LEU A 373 2.09 3.94 -7.62
N GLY A 374 2.38 3.08 -8.58
CA GLY A 374 2.57 1.65 -8.34
C GLY A 374 3.75 1.33 -7.41
N ASN A 375 4.76 2.20 -7.37
CA ASN A 375 5.89 2.14 -6.44
C ASN A 375 5.65 2.90 -5.12
N SER A 376 4.55 3.63 -5.00
CA SER A 376 4.25 4.42 -3.80
C SER A 376 3.63 3.58 -2.69
N LEU A 377 3.12 4.21 -1.65
CA LEU A 377 2.51 3.59 -0.47
C LEU A 377 1.06 4.05 -0.32
N ASN A 378 0.35 3.50 0.66
CA ASN A 378 -0.95 4.04 1.06
C ASN A 378 -0.74 5.04 2.21
N VAL A 379 -1.09 6.30 1.97
CA VAL A 379 -0.86 7.44 2.88
C VAL A 379 -1.59 7.23 4.21
N HIS A 380 -2.85 6.80 4.18
CA HIS A 380 -3.68 6.59 5.38
C HIS A 380 -3.10 5.51 6.32
N VAL A 381 -2.61 4.40 5.75
CA VAL A 381 -1.97 3.32 6.53
C VAL A 381 -0.72 3.85 7.25
N VAL A 382 0.14 4.57 6.53
CA VAL A 382 1.36 5.11 7.10
C VAL A 382 1.05 6.23 8.10
N ALA A 383 0.09 7.11 7.84
CA ALA A 383 -0.30 8.18 8.75
C ALA A 383 -0.78 7.60 10.09
N LYS A 384 -1.57 6.53 10.05
CA LYS A 384 -2.01 5.81 11.26
C LYS A 384 -0.83 5.19 12.02
N LEU A 385 0.14 4.58 11.32
CA LEU A 385 1.36 4.06 11.94
C LEU A 385 2.25 5.16 12.54
N ILE A 386 2.37 6.32 11.88
CA ILE A 386 3.11 7.48 12.42
C ILE A 386 2.47 7.94 13.74
N LYS A 387 1.14 8.01 13.81
CA LYS A 387 0.44 8.34 15.06
C LYS A 387 0.73 7.33 16.17
N ILE A 388 0.60 6.04 15.86
CA ILE A 388 0.87 4.94 16.79
C ILE A 388 2.33 4.96 17.30
N LEU A 389 3.29 5.33 16.45
CA LEU A 389 4.70 5.42 16.79
C LEU A 389 5.02 6.65 17.66
N TYR A 390 4.35 7.78 17.38
CA TYR A 390 4.61 9.04 18.07
C TYR A 390 3.97 9.07 19.47
N GLU A 391 2.71 8.63 19.57
CA GLU A 391 2.00 8.41 20.85
C GLU A 391 2.76 7.41 21.75
#